data_AF-A0A954Y5B7-F1
#
_entry.id   AF-A0A954Y5B7-F1
#
_cell.length_a   1.000
_cell.length_b   1.000
_cell.length_c   1.000
_cell.angle_alpha   90.00
_cell.angle_beta   90.00
_cell.angle_gamma   90.00
#
_symmetry.space_group_name_H-M   'P 1'
#
loop_
_entity.id
_entity.type
_entity.pdbx_description
1 polymer ?
#
loop_
_entity_poly.entity_id
_entity_poly.type
_entity_poly.pdbx_seq_one_letter_code
_entity_poly.pdbx_strand_id
1 'polypeptide(L)'
;DEMQKHVTLWQLHLLANGQAELSDGARQQRISFGDADEFIQRLLDASKRLDRPKTLVIILLSYGDTQAGFRRIAAQAMPALTERLREDSSRTRWYDYSLLGYRPQPAGDRP
;
A
#
# COMPACT_ATOMS: atom_id res chain seq x y z
N ASP A 1 -22.65 5.81 -0.75
CA ASP A 1 -22.43 6.60 -1.97
C ASP A 1 -22.14 5.66 -3.15
N GLU A 2 -22.65 5.89 -4.36
CA GLU A 2 -22.59 4.91 -5.48
C GLU A 2 -21.16 4.47 -5.82
N MET A 3 -20.17 5.36 -5.68
CA MET A 3 -18.76 5.06 -5.91
C MET A 3 -18.21 3.97 -4.97
N GLN A 4 -18.63 3.94 -3.71
CA GLN A 4 -18.17 2.94 -2.73
C GLN A 4 -18.56 1.51 -3.13
N LYS A 5 -19.60 1.35 -3.96
CA LYS A 5 -20.01 0.03 -4.46
C LYS A 5 -18.99 -0.57 -5.43
N HIS A 6 -18.15 0.25 -6.08
CA HIS A 6 -17.22 -0.19 -7.13
C HIS A 6 -15.74 -0.01 -6.79
N VAL A 7 -15.43 0.67 -5.68
CA VAL A 7 -14.06 0.94 -5.23
C VAL A 7 -13.66 0.01 -4.08
N THR A 8 -12.44 -0.51 -4.15
CA THR A 8 -11.71 -1.09 -3.02
C THR A 8 -10.63 -0.11 -2.58
N LEU A 9 -10.56 0.17 -1.29
CA LEU A 9 -9.49 0.99 -0.71
C LEU A 9 -8.44 0.07 -0.11
N TRP A 10 -7.19 0.29 -0.51
CA TRP A 10 -6.05 -0.29 0.18
C TRP A 10 -5.33 0.80 0.96
N GLN A 11 -5.05 0.53 2.22
CA GLN A 11 -4.23 1.39 3.07
C GLN A 11 -2.81 0.86 3.04
N LEU A 12 -1.87 1.74 2.70
CA LEU A 12 -0.45 1.45 2.74
C LEU A 12 0.20 2.43 3.72
N HIS A 13 0.64 1.92 4.86
CA HIS A 13 1.19 2.73 5.94
C HIS A 13 2.66 2.39 6.17
N LEU A 14 3.53 3.39 6.10
CA LEU A 14 4.94 3.24 6.45
C LEU A 14 5.10 3.39 7.97
N LEU A 15 5.59 2.33 8.60
CA LEU A 15 5.78 2.22 10.03
C LEU A 15 7.12 2.87 10.46
N ALA A 16 7.22 3.23 11.73
CA ALA A 16 8.42 3.82 12.31
C ALA A 16 9.65 2.87 12.26
N ASN A 17 9.40 1.56 12.26
CA ASN A 17 10.44 0.53 12.16
C ASN A 17 10.98 0.30 10.73
N GLY A 18 10.54 1.10 9.75
CA GLY A 18 10.96 0.98 8.35
C GLY A 18 10.21 -0.08 7.52
N GLN A 19 9.21 -0.75 8.11
CA GLN A 19 8.32 -1.64 7.37
C GLN A 19 7.16 -0.88 6.72
N ALA A 20 6.53 -1.51 5.73
CA ALA A 20 5.25 -1.08 5.19
C ALA A 20 4.15 -2.08 5.58
N GLU A 21 3.00 -1.54 5.93
CA GLU A 21 1.80 -2.27 6.27
C GLU A 21 0.75 -2.03 5.20
N LEU A 22 0.34 -3.11 4.52
CA LEU A 22 -0.71 -3.09 3.51
C LEU A 22 -1.98 -3.71 4.10
N SER A 23 -3.11 -3.02 3.99
CA SER A 23 -4.40 -3.47 4.50
C SER A 23 -5.54 -3.16 3.54
N ASP A 24 -6.54 -4.05 3.44
CA ASP A 24 -7.82 -3.78 2.77
C ASP A 24 -8.97 -3.49 3.77
N GLY A 25 -8.64 -3.35 5.06
CA GLY A 25 -9.56 -3.18 6.18
C GLY A 25 -10.01 -4.49 6.83
N ALA A 26 -9.88 -5.63 6.17
CA ALA A 26 -10.19 -6.96 6.72
C ALA A 26 -8.92 -7.79 6.97
N ARG A 27 -7.95 -7.67 6.08
CA ARG A 27 -6.65 -8.36 6.13
C ARG A 27 -5.52 -7.36 6.08
N GLN A 28 -4.42 -7.75 6.70
CA GLN A 28 -3.23 -6.92 6.80
C GLN A 28 -1.97 -7.75 6.58
N GLN A 29 -1.01 -7.19 5.86
CA GLN A 29 0.29 -7.78 5.60
C GLN A 29 1.38 -6.76 5.91
N ARG A 30 2.41 -7.18 6.63
CA ARG A 30 3.61 -6.37 6.87
C ARG A 30 4.74 -6.86 5.99
N ILE A 31 5.45 -5.93 5.38
CA ILE A 31 6.62 -6.20 4.54
C ILE A 31 7.80 -5.36 5.00
N SER A 32 8.99 -5.95 4.93
CA SER A 32 10.25 -5.22 4.98
C SER A 32 10.72 -4.95 3.55
N PHE A 33 11.47 -3.86 3.36
CA PHE A 33 12.07 -3.51 2.08
C PHE A 33 13.33 -2.66 2.29
N GLY A 34 14.34 -2.87 1.46
CA GLY A 34 15.57 -2.05 1.44
C GLY A 34 15.60 -0.99 0.34
N ASP A 35 14.91 -1.25 -0.78
CA ASP A 35 14.89 -0.40 -1.97
C ASP A 35 13.52 -0.42 -2.67
N ALA A 36 13.41 0.29 -3.80
CA ALA A 36 12.16 0.43 -4.54
C ALA A 36 11.69 -0.88 -5.20
N ASP A 37 12.62 -1.70 -5.70
CA ASP A 37 12.27 -2.95 -6.38
C ASP A 37 11.78 -3.98 -5.38
N GLU A 38 12.45 -4.10 -4.23
CA GLU A 38 11.98 -4.94 -3.12
C GLU A 38 10.62 -4.45 -2.62
N PHE A 39 10.42 -3.13 -2.44
CA PHE A 39 9.14 -2.58 -2.04
C PHE A 39 8.00 -2.99 -2.99
N ILE A 40 8.21 -2.86 -4.30
CA ILE A 40 7.22 -3.22 -5.33
C ILE A 40 6.94 -4.71 -5.29
N GLN A 41 7.97 -5.55 -5.34
CA GLN A 41 7.82 -7.00 -5.40
C GLN A 41 7.10 -7.54 -4.16
N ARG A 42 7.50 -7.07 -2.97
CA ARG A 42 6.88 -7.49 -1.71
C ARG A 42 5.42 -7.04 -1.61
N LEU A 43 5.07 -5.85 -2.09
CA LEU A 43 3.68 -5.39 -2.10
C LEU A 43 2.81 -6.16 -3.08
N LEU A 44 3.33 -6.51 -4.25
CA LEU A 44 2.62 -7.38 -5.19
C LEU A 44 2.29 -8.72 -4.54
N ASP A 45 3.27 -9.35 -3.90
CA ASP A 45 3.07 -10.65 -3.25
C ASP A 45 2.16 -10.54 -2.01
N ALA A 46 2.26 -9.46 -1.24
CA ALA A 46 1.35 -9.17 -0.13
C ALA A 46 -0.09 -8.97 -0.62
N SER A 47 -0.30 -8.28 -1.75
CA SER A 47 -1.63 -7.99 -2.28
C SER A 47 -2.43 -9.24 -2.65
N LYS A 48 -1.74 -10.34 -3.02
CA LYS A 48 -2.36 -11.64 -3.32
C LYS A 48 -3.01 -12.30 -2.10
N ARG A 49 -2.68 -11.84 -0.89
CA ARG A 49 -3.22 -12.33 0.39
C ARG A 49 -4.43 -11.52 0.88
N LEU A 50 -4.67 -10.36 0.29
CA LEU A 50 -5.86 -9.54 0.55
C LEU A 50 -7.10 -10.18 -0.08
N ASP A 51 -8.27 -9.72 0.32
CA ASP A 51 -9.50 -10.13 -0.34
C ASP A 51 -9.54 -9.63 -1.79
N ARG A 52 -10.25 -10.37 -2.65
CA ARG A 52 -10.32 -10.07 -4.08
C ARG A 52 -10.87 -8.65 -4.27
N PRO A 53 -10.09 -7.70 -4.83
CA PRO A 53 -10.53 -6.34 -4.97
C PRO A 53 -11.52 -6.19 -6.13
N LYS A 54 -12.33 -5.14 -6.05
CA LYS A 54 -13.25 -4.67 -7.10
C LYS A 54 -12.47 -4.11 -8.30
N THR A 55 -13.19 -3.61 -9.31
CA THR A 55 -12.62 -3.12 -10.57
C THR A 55 -11.69 -1.92 -10.39
N LEU A 56 -11.96 -1.03 -9.43
CA LEU A 56 -11.11 0.11 -9.11
C LEU A 56 -10.50 -0.06 -7.71
N VAL A 57 -9.18 0.03 -7.63
CA VAL A 57 -8.41 0.01 -6.38
C VAL A 57 -7.71 1.35 -6.20
N ILE A 58 -7.93 1.99 -5.06
CA ILE A 58 -7.22 3.21 -4.68
C ILE A 58 -6.30 2.88 -3.51
N ILE A 59 -5.00 3.09 -3.70
CA ILE A 59 -3.98 2.87 -2.67
C ILE A 59 -3.72 4.19 -1.94
N LEU A 60 -3.97 4.19 -0.65
CA LEU A 60 -3.81 5.33 0.23
C LEU A 60 -2.48 5.22 0.97
N LEU A 61 -1.45 5.88 0.47
CA LEU A 61 -0.12 5.88 1.07
C LEU A 61 -0.05 6.94 2.18
N SER A 62 0.25 6.49 3.39
CA SER A 62 0.52 7.34 4.56
C SER A 62 1.79 6.88 5.27
N TYR A 63 2.31 7.70 6.18
CA TYR A 63 3.53 7.37 6.93
C TYR A 63 3.45 7.86 8.36
N GLY A 64 3.96 7.07 9.31
CA GLY A 64 4.22 7.49 10.68
C GLY A 64 5.60 8.15 10.80
N ASP A 65 6.24 7.99 11.96
CA ASP A 65 7.60 8.49 12.25
C ASP A 65 8.71 7.66 11.55
N THR A 66 8.47 7.31 10.28
CA THR A 66 9.42 6.54 9.46
C THR A 66 10.58 7.43 9.00
N GLN A 67 11.74 6.82 8.75
CA GLN A 67 12.91 7.57 8.26
C GLN A 67 12.62 8.15 6.86
N ALA A 68 13.14 9.35 6.59
CA ALA A 68 12.92 10.05 5.33
C ALA A 68 13.34 9.24 4.07
N GLY A 69 14.34 8.35 4.21
CA GLY A 69 14.77 7.44 3.15
C GLY A 69 13.67 6.49 2.70
N PHE A 70 13.06 5.76 3.63
CA PHE A 70 11.96 4.82 3.34
C PHE A 70 10.74 5.53 2.77
N ARG A 71 10.40 6.72 3.30
CA ARG A 71 9.32 7.55 2.74
C ARG A 71 9.59 7.91 1.29
N ARG A 72 10.81 8.31 0.95
CA ARG A 72 11.20 8.66 -0.42
C ARG A 72 11.10 7.46 -1.36
N ILE A 73 11.65 6.32 -0.95
CA ILE A 73 11.61 5.06 -1.71
C ILE A 73 10.16 4.70 -2.03
N ALA A 74 9.31 4.61 -1.01
CA ALA A 74 7.91 4.24 -1.19
C ALA A 74 7.15 5.21 -2.11
N ALA A 75 7.29 6.52 -1.90
CA ALA A 75 6.62 7.52 -2.72
C ALA A 75 7.05 7.48 -4.19
N GLN A 76 8.34 7.25 -4.46
CA GLN A 76 8.88 7.14 -5.82
C GLN A 76 8.49 5.82 -6.51
N ALA A 77 8.27 4.76 -5.74
CA ALA A 77 7.91 3.43 -6.25
C ALA A 77 6.42 3.32 -6.66
N MET A 78 5.54 4.20 -6.16
CA MET A 78 4.09 4.10 -6.38
C MET A 78 3.66 4.03 -7.86
N PRO A 79 4.18 4.85 -8.80
CA PRO A 79 3.81 4.75 -10.20
C PRO A 79 4.14 3.39 -10.82
N ALA A 80 5.31 2.84 -10.49
CA ALA A 80 5.72 1.53 -11.00
C ALA A 80 4.91 0.40 -10.36
N LEU A 81 4.58 0.52 -9.06
CA LEU A 81 3.72 -0.42 -8.35
C LEU A 81 2.33 -0.52 -9.00
N THR A 82 1.68 0.61 -9.33
CA THR A 82 0.33 0.58 -9.92
C THR A 82 0.33 0.03 -11.34
N GLU A 83 1.38 0.27 -12.15
CA GLU A 83 1.55 -0.39 -13.44
C GLU A 83 1.67 -1.90 -13.26
N ARG A 84 2.53 -2.33 -12.34
CA ARG A 84 2.80 -3.76 -12.14
C ARG A 84 1.59 -4.52 -11.59
N LEU A 85 0.82 -3.90 -10.70
CA LEU A 85 -0.47 -4.44 -10.24
C LEU A 85 -1.47 -4.57 -11.39
N ARG A 86 -1.50 -3.59 -12.29
CA ARG A 86 -2.37 -3.63 -13.46
C ARG A 86 -1.98 -4.76 -14.40
N GLU A 87 -0.69 -4.97 -14.65
CA GLU A 87 -0.18 -6.11 -15.41
C GLU A 87 -0.54 -7.46 -14.76
N ASP A 88 -0.29 -7.62 -13.46
CA ASP A 88 -0.62 -8.84 -12.70
C ASP A 88 -2.12 -9.17 -12.75
N SER A 89 -2.96 -8.14 -12.77
CA SER A 89 -4.41 -8.27 -12.95
C SER A 89 -4.88 -8.55 -14.39
N SER A 90 -3.96 -8.82 -15.33
CA SER A 90 -4.25 -8.91 -16.78
C SER A 90 -4.97 -7.65 -17.32
N ARG A 91 -4.66 -6.49 -16.73
CA ARG A 91 -5.25 -5.17 -17.00
C ARG A 91 -6.78 -5.12 -16.83
N THR A 92 -7.37 -6.05 -16.07
CA THR A 92 -8.81 -6.09 -15.80
C THR A 92 -9.24 -5.18 -14.65
N ARG A 93 -8.27 -4.65 -13.90
CA ARG A 93 -8.49 -3.71 -12.80
C ARG A 93 -7.71 -2.42 -12.99
N TRP A 94 -8.31 -1.32 -12.54
CA TRP A 94 -7.68 -0.01 -12.45
C TRP A 94 -7.05 0.17 -11.08
N TYR A 95 -5.84 0.73 -11.07
CA TYR A 95 -5.10 1.04 -9.86
C TYR A 95 -4.67 2.49 -9.91
N ASP A 96 -4.96 3.22 -8.84
CA ASP A 96 -4.50 4.58 -8.63
C ASP A 96 -4.02 4.74 -7.18
N TYR A 97 -3.32 5.82 -6.87
CA TYR A 97 -2.82 6.08 -5.54
C TYR A 97 -2.94 7.55 -5.12
N SER A 98 -3.01 7.77 -3.82
CA SER A 98 -2.96 9.08 -3.22
C SER A 98 -2.00 9.13 -2.04
N LEU A 99 -1.24 10.21 -1.94
CA LEU A 99 -0.33 10.49 -0.84
C LEU A 99 -1.09 11.25 0.25
N LEU A 100 -1.49 10.55 1.31
CA LEU A 100 -2.24 11.14 2.42
C LEU A 100 -1.36 11.93 3.39
N GLY A 101 -0.05 11.69 3.40
CA GLY A 101 0.87 12.38 4.30
C GLY A 101 1.06 11.68 5.64
N TYR A 102 1.45 12.48 6.64
CA TYR A 102 1.75 11.99 7.98
C TYR A 102 0.49 11.54 8.70
N ARG A 103 0.54 10.35 9.29
CA ARG A 103 -0.47 9.85 10.23
C ARG A 103 0.25 9.21 11.41
N PRO A 104 0.08 9.72 12.64
CA PRO A 104 0.67 9.10 13.81
C PRO A 104 0.03 7.73 14.02
N GLN A 105 0.84 6.72 14.29
CA GLN A 105 0.31 5.43 14.70
C GLN A 105 -0.13 5.54 16.16
N PRO A 106 -1.40 5.22 16.51
CA PRO A 106 -1.83 5.27 17.90
C PRO A 106 -0.91 4.38 18.75
N ALA A 107 -0.54 4.84 19.93
CA ALA A 107 0.47 4.25 20.82
C ALA A 107 0.10 2.87 21.43
N GLY A 108 -0.80 2.12 20.79
CA GLY A 108 -1.45 0.92 21.33
C GLY A 108 -0.72 -0.40 21.14
N ASP A 109 0.31 -0.47 20.30
CA ASP A 109 1.12 -1.68 20.12
C ASP A 109 2.55 -1.42 20.60
N ARG A 110 2.73 -1.31 21.92
CA ARG A 110 4.00 -1.68 22.55
C ARG A 110 3.86 -3.13 23.03
N PRO A 111 4.81 -4.02 22.71
CA PRO A 111 4.80 -5.38 23.26
C PRO A 111 4.87 -5.39 24.80
#